data_AF-A0A843L5J2-F1
#
_entry.id   AF-A0A843L5J2-F1
#
_cell.length_a   1.000
_cell.length_b   1.000
_cell.length_c   1.000
_cell.angle_alpha   90.00
_cell.angle_beta   90.00
_cell.angle_gamma   90.00
#
_symmetry.space_group_name_H-M   'P 1'
#
loop_
_entity.id
_entity.type
_entity.pdbx_description
1 polymer ?
#
loop_
_entity_poly.entity_id
_entity_poly.type
_entity_poly.pdbx_seq_one_letter_code
_entity_poly.pdbx_strand_id
1 'polypeptide(L)' 'VEVEPKTFRRGSGIITHYFTETEALELFAPLIPVSLRTDRWQMRVRGTDLPRAEVEGVFLKETERAP' A
#
# COMPACT_ATOMS: atom_id res chain seq x y z
N VAL A 1 5.99 11.01 14.90
CA VAL A 1 4.96 10.63 15.87
C VAL A 1 3.86 9.91 15.11
N GLU A 2 3.37 8.78 15.63
CA GLU A 2 2.16 8.16 15.09
C GLU A 2 0.96 8.98 15.57
N VAL A 3 0.09 9.38 14.64
CA VAL A 3 -1.06 10.27 14.92
C VAL A 3 -2.38 9.52 14.83
N GLU A 4 -2.41 8.45 14.04
CA GLU A 4 -3.50 7.48 13.88
C GLU A 4 -2.86 6.13 13.57
N PRO A 5 -3.56 4.99 13.69
CA PRO A 5 -3.00 3.68 13.39
C PRO A 5 -2.32 3.63 12.01
N LYS A 6 -1.03 3.28 11.98
CA LYS A 6 -0.16 3.23 10.79
C LYS A 6 0.02 4.57 10.08
N THR A 7 -0.44 5.68 10.65
CA THR A 7 -0.30 7.04 10.12
C THR A 7 0.72 7.82 10.93
N PHE A 8 1.78 8.27 10.28
CA PHE A 8 2.88 8.95 10.93
C PHE A 8 3.07 10.36 10.40
N ARG A 9 3.17 11.33 11.30
CA ARG A 9 3.69 12.65 10.99
C ARG A 9 5.21 12.67 11.10
N ARG A 10 5.89 13.05 10.01
CA ARG A 10 7.35 13.12 9.86
C ARG A 10 7.79 14.57 9.60
N GLY A 11 8.93 14.95 10.20
CA GLY A 11 9.60 16.22 9.93
C GLY A 11 8.68 17.44 9.94
N SER A 12 8.70 18.19 8.83
CA SER A 12 8.02 19.47 8.58
C SER A 12 6.48 19.38 8.42
N GLY A 13 5.85 18.30 8.88
CA GLY A 13 4.40 18.13 8.83
C GLY A 13 3.88 17.18 7.74
N ILE A 14 4.76 16.45 7.05
CA ILE A 14 4.33 15.41 6.11
C ILE A 14 3.65 14.28 6.90
N ILE A 15 2.47 13.87 6.45
CA ILE A 15 1.72 12.75 7.02
C ILE A 15 1.81 11.58 6.03
N THR A 16 2.22 10.42 6.53
CA THR A 16 2.36 9.19 5.74
C THR A 16 1.58 8.09 6.41
N HIS A 17 0.56 7.56 5.72
CA HIS A 17 -0.16 6.35 6.10
C HIS A 17 0.45 5.14 5.38
N TYR A 18 0.66 4.05 6.09
CA TYR A 18 1.16 2.79 5.53
C TYR A 18 0.02 1.79 5.40
N PHE A 19 -0.31 1.45 4.16
CA PHE A 19 -1.39 0.54 3.83
C PHE A 19 -1.02 -0.92 4.08
N THR A 20 -2.05 -1.70 4.41
CA THR A 20 -2.06 -3.15 4.41
C THR A 20 -2.71 -3.69 3.14
N GLU A 21 -2.56 -4.99 2.91
CA GLU A 21 -3.26 -5.70 1.84
C GLU A 21 -4.78 -5.51 1.93
N THR A 22 -5.38 -5.64 3.12
CA THR A 22 -6.83 -5.44 3.30
C THR A 22 -7.26 -4.03 2.91
N GLU A 23 -6.54 -3.00 3.37
CA GLU A 23 -6.83 -1.61 2.99
C GLU A 23 -6.67 -1.39 1.47
N ALA A 24 -5.70 -2.07 0.83
CA ALA A 24 -5.57 -2.03 -0.63
C ALA A 24 -6.77 -2.67 -1.35
N LEU A 25 -7.30 -3.80 -0.87
CA LEU A 25 -8.53 -4.40 -1.43
C LEU A 25 -9.71 -3.42 -1.35
N GLU A 26 -9.85 -2.77 -0.20
CA GLU A 26 -10.92 -1.80 0.05
C GLU A 26 -10.79 -0.56 -0.84
N LEU A 27 -9.57 -0.03 -1.02
CA LEU A 27 -9.30 1.12 -1.89
C LEU A 27 -9.65 0.87 -3.35
N PHE A 28 -9.50 -0.37 -3.81
CA PHE A 28 -9.73 -0.74 -5.21
C PHE A 28 -11.08 -1.43 -5.46
N ALA A 29 -11.99 -1.48 -4.48
CA ALA A 29 -13.38 -1.85 -4.74
C ALA A 29 -13.99 -0.79 -5.69
N PRO A 30 -14.32 -1.14 -6.94
CA PRO A 30 -15.11 -2.31 -7.34
C PRO A 30 -14.37 -3.36 -8.19
N LEU A 31 -13.04 -3.29 -8.31
CA LEU A 31 -12.29 -4.19 -9.16
C LEU A 31 -12.20 -5.60 -8.54
N ILE A 32 -12.11 -6.62 -9.39
CA ILE A 32 -11.98 -8.01 -8.95
C ILE A 32 -10.50 -8.31 -8.68
N PRO A 33 -10.10 -8.65 -7.44
CA PRO A 33 -8.71 -8.94 -7.13
C PRO A 33 -8.28 -10.27 -7.77
N VAL A 34 -7.14 -10.25 -8.47
CA VAL A 34 -6.50 -11.45 -9.04
C VAL A 34 -5.38 -11.93 -8.14
N SER A 35 -4.53 -10.99 -7.70
CA SER A 35 -3.44 -11.27 -6.78
C SER A 35 -3.16 -10.07 -5.92
N LEU A 36 -2.77 -10.32 -4.69
CA LEU A 36 -2.33 -9.31 -3.75
C LEU A 36 -1.20 -9.89 -2.91
N ARG A 37 -0.10 -9.15 -2.77
CA ARG A 37 1.03 -9.58 -1.94
C ARG A 37 1.77 -8.39 -1.38
N THR A 38 2.43 -8.61 -0.25
CA THR A 38 3.38 -7.66 0.32
C THR A 38 4.80 -8.16 0.17
N ASP A 39 5.58 -7.51 -0.68
CA ASP A 39 7.00 -7.76 -0.82
C ASP A 39 7.77 -6.90 0.19
N ARG A 40 8.76 -7.50 0.87
CA ARG A 40 9.57 -6.84 1.90
C ARG A 40 11.05 -7.05 1.63
N TRP A 41 11.83 -5.98 1.73
CA TRP A 41 13.28 -6.03 1.52
C TRP A 41 13.99 -4.94 2.32
N GLN A 42 15.32 -5.07 2.44
CA GLN A 42 16.18 -4.02 2.98
C GLN A 42 16.64 -3.12 1.84
N MET A 43 16.46 -1.81 1.99
CA MET A 43 16.88 -0.82 1.01
C MET A 43 17.87 0.15 1.64
N ARG A 44 19.03 0.33 1.01
CA ARG A 44 20.00 1.31 1.48
C ARG A 44 19.60 2.73 1.07
N VAL A 45 19.45 3.61 2.06
CA VAL A 45 19.16 5.02 1.86
C VAL A 45 20.22 5.82 2.61
N ARG A 46 21.00 6.63 1.88
CA ARG A 46 22.08 7.48 2.44
C ARG A 46 23.06 6.71 3.36
N GLY A 47 23.40 5.49 2.97
CA GLY A 47 24.36 4.64 3.71
C GLY A 47 23.75 3.82 4.85
N THR A 48 22.46 3.97 5.15
CA THR A 48 21.77 3.17 6.16
C THR A 48 20.80 2.19 5.48
N ASP A 49 20.86 0.91 5.84
CA ASP A 49 19.87 -0.06 5.39
C ASP A 49 18.58 0.13 6.20
N LEU A 50 17.48 0.32 5.49
CA LEU A 50 16.15 0.55 6.07
C LEU A 50 15.16 -0.50 5.55
N PRO A 51 14.23 -0.97 6.39
CA PRO A 51 13.18 -1.86 5.94
C PRO A 51 12.26 -1.12 4.96
N ARG A 52 11.92 -1.80 3.87
CA ARG A 52 10.90 -1.36 2.92
C ARG A 52 9.88 -2.48 2.72
N ALA A 53 8.64 -2.06 2.52
CA ALA A 53 7.52 -2.93 2.20
C ALA A 53 6.71 -2.29 1.07
N GLU A 54 6.24 -3.11 0.15
CA GLU A 54 5.39 -2.70 -0.96
C GLU A 54 4.22 -3.68 -1.06
N VAL A 55 3.01 -3.14 -1.20
CA VAL A 55 1.81 -3.92 -1.50
C VAL A 55 1.60 -3.87 -3.00
N GLU A 56 1.73 -5.02 -3.67
CA GLU A 56 1.44 -5.19 -5.09
C GLU A 56 0.08 -5.88 -5.26
N GLY A 57 -0.81 -5.25 -6.00
CA GLY A 57 -2.14 -5.78 -6.32
C GLY A 57 -2.40 -5.78 -7.82
N VAL A 58 -2.90 -6.89 -8.35
CA VAL A 58 -3.41 -7.02 -9.72
C VAL A 58 -4.91 -7.20 -9.65
N PHE A 59 -5.64 -6.35 -10.35
CA PHE A 59 -7.10 -6.34 -10.35
C PHE A 59 -7.64 -6.33 -11.77
N LEU A 60 -8.77 -7.02 -11.98
CA LEU A 60 -9.53 -6.93 -13.22
C LEU A 60 -10.60 -5.87 -13.07
N LYS A 61 -10.73 -5.03 -14.11
CA LYS A 61 -11.93 -4.23 -14.28
C LYS A 61 -13.04 -5.16 -14.72
N GLU A 62 -14.14 -5.20 -13.98
CA GLU A 62 -15.35 -5.85 -14.44
C GLU A 62 -15.79 -5.13 -15.72
N THR A 63 -15.58 -5.76 -16.88
CA THR A 63 -16.18 -5.30 -18.13
C THR A 63 -17.68 -5.52 -18.00
N GLU A 64 -18.46 -4.45 -18.17
CA GLU A 64 -19.91 -4.51 -18.30
C GLU A 64 -20.27 -5.72 -19.18
N ARG A 65 -21.06 -6.66 -18.64
CA ARG A 65 -21.77 -7.61 -19.50
C ARG A 65 -22.59 -6.75 -20.46
N ALA A 66 -22.19 -6.73 -21.73
CA ALA A 66 -23.05 -6.21 -22.79
C ALA A 66 -24.43 -6.89 -22.67
N PRO A 67 -25.52 -6.13 -22.81
CA PRO A 67 -26.88 -6.63 -22.60
C PRO A 67 -27.22 -7.83 -23.49
#